data_AF-A0A194WT92-F1
#
_entry.id   AF-A0A194WT92-F1
#
_cell.length_a   1.000
_cell.length_b   1.000
_cell.length_c   1.000
_cell.angle_alpha   90.00
_cell.angle_beta   90.00
_cell.angle_gamma   90.00
#
_symmetry.space_group_name_H-M   'P 1'
#
loop_
_entity.id
_entity.type
_entity.pdbx_description
1 polymer ?
#
loop_
_entity_poly.entity_id
_entity_poly.type
_entity_poly.pdbx_seq_one_letter_code
_entity_poly.pdbx_strand_id
1 'polypeptide(L)'
;MHLIEHKDTTRDTRFKPRIGHVLYRIPGIMWSSGLCWRSRHRPCKAIFHQRHSTRELFVTRRYSSSSIDEVTDDDRRRIYIHGSGNKGCFMAFCLATKPNPPPITLLVANRERIKAFEEEGKKIRIYTDGKWFESGGVDIELLEMRHGRAITEMSSGPASFDSISSQLRVTVTPEGREVSAKEAFGGECPPKPKASQRPIFNLITTIRSPQAARSMVEVQHRLGPDSTVIAMQDGLGVLEEVFGTCFPDPRTRPDFRLAFISHDARYQGKGLRIVWSGIGVCVIGPLADGSVSKVKGDRWRRTQHSQYLLDEVSSSPILDCREVDQRSSIVMRYRKLIIDAVIGPLATAYSCENKDLLSKPGAPEILEDLVTEAWAVMRHDVAGTYLQGVHN
;
A
#
# COMPACT_ATOMS: atom_id res chain seq x y z
N MET A 1 18.34 40.58 -44.13
CA MET A 1 19.43 40.53 -43.14
C MET A 1 19.64 39.05 -42.81
N HIS A 2 20.36 38.27 -43.62
CA HIS A 2 21.82 38.13 -43.65
C HIS A 2 22.49 37.96 -42.27
N LEU A 3 23.07 36.75 -42.10
CA LEU A 3 24.41 36.45 -41.55
C LEU A 3 24.51 36.32 -40.01
N ILE A 4 25.22 35.37 -39.39
CA ILE A 4 26.33 34.50 -39.79
C ILE A 4 26.47 33.31 -38.79
N GLU A 5 26.92 32.17 -39.30
CA GLU A 5 27.46 31.01 -38.57
C GLU A 5 28.78 31.33 -37.85
N HIS A 6 29.09 30.65 -36.75
CA HIS A 6 30.48 30.25 -36.51
C HIS A 6 30.54 28.82 -35.95
N LYS A 7 31.07 27.93 -36.79
CA LYS A 7 31.71 26.67 -36.41
C LYS A 7 33.17 26.96 -36.01
N ASP A 8 33.66 26.19 -35.04
CA ASP A 8 35.01 25.60 -35.01
C ASP A 8 34.96 24.47 -33.95
N THR A 9 34.93 23.18 -34.26
CA THR A 9 35.92 22.22 -34.81
C THR A 9 37.27 22.07 -34.10
N THR A 10 37.60 20.79 -33.83
CA THR A 10 38.89 20.17 -33.45
C THR A 10 39.19 20.11 -31.94
N ARG A 11 39.72 19.04 -31.33
CA ARG A 11 40.32 17.79 -31.83
C ARG A 11 40.42 16.76 -30.68
N ASP A 12 40.30 15.50 -31.09
CA ASP A 12 40.59 14.25 -30.41
C ASP A 12 42.01 14.19 -29.80
N THR A 13 42.17 13.72 -28.55
CA THR A 13 43.38 12.98 -28.10
C THR A 13 43.05 12.04 -26.92
N ARG A 14 43.28 10.75 -27.17
CA ARG A 14 43.40 9.66 -26.18
C ARG A 14 44.54 9.91 -25.20
N PHE A 15 44.31 9.72 -23.90
CA PHE A 15 45.35 9.29 -22.95
C PHE A 15 44.74 8.56 -21.72
N LYS A 16 44.96 7.25 -21.63
CA LYS A 16 45.06 6.50 -20.35
C LYS A 16 46.39 6.91 -19.70
N PRO A 17 46.58 6.96 -18.35
CA PRO A 17 46.77 5.71 -17.60
C PRO A 17 46.55 5.72 -16.05
N ARG A 18 46.66 4.49 -15.50
CA ARG A 18 47.22 4.07 -14.20
C ARG A 18 46.42 4.19 -12.89
N ILE A 19 45.86 3.03 -12.53
CA ILE A 19 46.04 2.27 -11.27
C ILE A 19 46.99 2.93 -10.26
N GLY A 20 46.46 3.23 -9.08
CA GLY A 20 47.21 3.49 -7.85
C GLY A 20 46.47 2.85 -6.67
N HIS A 21 46.98 1.71 -6.19
CA HIS A 21 46.60 1.13 -4.91
C HIS A 21 47.07 2.05 -3.79
N VAL A 22 46.19 2.37 -2.83
CA VAL A 22 46.59 2.92 -1.53
C VAL A 22 46.06 2.01 -0.44
N LEU A 23 47.00 1.22 0.10
CA LEU A 23 46.89 0.47 1.35
C LEU A 23 46.92 1.46 2.51
N TYR A 24 45.92 1.42 3.39
CA TYR A 24 46.07 1.92 4.76
C TYR A 24 45.98 0.74 5.73
N ARG A 25 47.03 0.62 6.55
CA ARG A 25 47.28 -0.42 7.54
C ARG A 25 47.80 0.27 8.79
N ILE A 26 47.07 0.30 9.90
CA ILE A 26 47.61 0.33 11.27
C ILE A 26 46.56 -0.26 12.26
N PRO A 27 46.89 -0.64 13.52
CA PRO A 27 47.02 -2.02 13.98
C PRO A 27 46.04 -2.39 15.12
N GLY A 28 46.02 -3.69 15.49
CA GLY A 28 45.02 -4.29 16.37
C GLY A 28 45.24 -4.20 17.87
N ILE A 29 44.31 -4.82 18.61
CA ILE A 29 44.47 -5.33 19.97
C ILE A 29 43.84 -6.74 20.02
N MET A 30 44.57 -7.61 20.70
CA MET A 30 44.47 -9.06 20.82
C MET A 30 43.79 -9.42 22.13
N TRP A 31 42.79 -10.30 22.16
CA TRP A 31 42.52 -11.18 23.31
C TRP A 31 42.19 -12.60 22.81
N SER A 32 42.87 -13.54 23.44
CA SER A 32 42.97 -14.97 23.15
C SER A 32 42.15 -15.80 24.14
N SER A 33 41.49 -16.83 23.64
CA SER A 33 41.32 -18.19 24.23
C SER A 33 40.19 -18.85 23.43
N GLY A 34 40.36 -19.91 22.66
CA GLY A 34 41.16 -21.10 22.92
C GLY A 34 40.21 -22.19 23.41
N LEU A 35 39.73 -23.06 22.51
CA LEU A 35 39.51 -24.47 22.80
C LEU A 35 39.27 -25.27 21.52
N CYS A 36 40.16 -26.24 21.36
CA CYS A 36 40.30 -27.17 20.26
C CYS A 36 39.45 -28.42 20.56
N TRP A 37 38.77 -28.95 19.55
CA TRP A 37 38.53 -30.40 19.50
C TRP A 37 38.62 -30.89 18.05
N ARG A 38 39.66 -31.68 17.77
CA ARG A 38 39.85 -32.52 16.58
C ARG A 38 39.44 -33.94 16.95
N SER A 39 38.76 -34.65 16.04
CA SER A 39 39.10 -36.05 15.71
C SER A 39 38.34 -36.50 14.44
N ARG A 40 39.05 -36.65 13.30
CA ARG A 40 39.38 -37.91 12.56
C ARG A 40 38.19 -38.55 11.81
N HIS A 41 38.15 -38.43 10.47
CA HIS A 41 38.67 -39.37 9.45
C HIS A 41 38.06 -40.80 9.48
N ARG A 42 37.30 -41.20 8.44
CA ARG A 42 37.80 -41.93 7.24
C ARG A 42 36.67 -42.22 6.21
N PRO A 43 37.03 -42.54 4.95
CA PRO A 43 36.14 -42.55 3.77
C PRO A 43 35.77 -43.99 3.30
N CYS A 44 34.75 -44.14 2.45
CA CYS A 44 34.56 -45.35 1.65
C CYS A 44 34.05 -45.05 0.23
N LYS A 45 34.56 -45.85 -0.71
CA LYS A 45 34.50 -45.74 -2.18
C LYS A 45 33.18 -46.26 -2.77
N ALA A 46 32.90 -45.72 -3.96
CA ALA A 46 32.10 -46.16 -5.11
C ALA A 46 31.48 -47.58 -5.13
N ILE A 47 30.32 -47.69 -5.79
CA ILE A 47 30.02 -48.68 -6.84
C ILE A 47 29.00 -48.07 -7.83
N PHE A 48 29.37 -48.09 -9.10
CA PHE A 48 28.53 -47.79 -10.26
C PHE A 48 27.79 -49.09 -10.64
N HIS A 49 26.47 -49.06 -10.78
CA HIS A 49 25.73 -50.10 -11.48
C HIS A 49 24.77 -49.47 -12.49
N GLN A 50 25.12 -49.64 -13.77
CA GLN A 50 24.21 -49.51 -14.91
C GLN A 50 23.29 -50.74 -14.93
N ARG A 51 21.99 -50.57 -15.19
CA ARG A 51 21.22 -51.33 -16.21
C ARG A 51 19.72 -50.92 -16.29
N HIS A 52 19.34 -50.65 -17.54
CA HIS A 52 18.04 -50.83 -18.22
C HIS A 52 16.70 -50.33 -17.65
N SER A 53 16.17 -49.31 -18.37
CA SER A 53 14.86 -49.26 -19.03
C SER A 53 13.76 -50.22 -18.53
N THR A 54 12.76 -49.64 -17.88
CA THR A 54 11.35 -50.04 -18.00
C THR A 54 10.49 -48.79 -18.12
N ARG A 55 9.81 -48.66 -19.27
CA ARG A 55 8.71 -47.72 -19.48
C ARG A 55 7.57 -48.10 -18.53
N GLU A 56 7.37 -47.36 -17.45
CA GLU A 56 6.10 -47.39 -16.73
C GLU A 56 5.16 -46.34 -17.32
N LEU A 57 4.18 -46.85 -18.06
CA LEU A 57 2.97 -46.18 -18.48
C LEU A 57 2.19 -45.75 -17.22
N PHE A 58 2.38 -44.51 -16.79
CA PHE A 58 1.43 -43.88 -15.88
C PHE A 58 0.16 -43.56 -16.66
N VAL A 59 -0.81 -44.46 -16.50
CA VAL A 59 -2.20 -44.28 -16.91
C VAL A 59 -2.68 -42.92 -16.40
N THR A 60 -2.99 -42.04 -17.33
CA THR A 60 -3.63 -40.74 -17.09
C THR A 60 -4.96 -40.97 -16.38
N ARG A 61 -4.99 -40.85 -15.06
CA ARG A 61 -6.23 -40.58 -14.34
C ARG A 61 -6.61 -39.14 -14.68
N ARG A 62 -7.38 -38.97 -15.75
CA ARG A 62 -8.10 -37.72 -16.04
C ARG A 62 -9.05 -37.47 -14.87
N TYR A 63 -8.53 -36.87 -13.81
CA TYR A 63 -9.37 -36.10 -12.92
C TYR A 63 -9.84 -34.92 -13.76
N SER A 64 -11.13 -34.90 -14.04
CA SER A 64 -11.85 -33.72 -14.48
C SER A 64 -11.72 -32.67 -13.36
N SER A 65 -10.60 -31.98 -13.28
CA SER A 65 -10.43 -30.82 -12.42
C SER A 65 -11.24 -29.68 -13.03
N SER A 66 -12.31 -29.32 -12.34
CA SER A 66 -13.02 -28.07 -12.54
C SER A 66 -12.04 -26.91 -12.72
N SER A 67 -12.31 -26.06 -13.71
CA SER A 67 -11.57 -24.89 -14.20
C SER A 67 -11.34 -23.74 -13.18
N ILE A 68 -11.19 -24.05 -11.89
CA ILE A 68 -11.13 -23.08 -10.79
C ILE A 68 -9.68 -22.80 -10.34
N ASP A 69 -8.72 -23.66 -10.67
CA ASP A 69 -7.33 -23.55 -10.15
C ASP A 69 -6.34 -22.88 -11.13
N GLU A 70 -6.69 -22.66 -12.39
CA GLU A 70 -5.80 -21.97 -13.34
C GLU A 70 -5.96 -20.45 -13.23
N VAL A 71 -4.84 -19.78 -12.93
CA VAL A 71 -4.73 -18.31 -12.97
C VAL A 71 -5.00 -17.83 -14.38
N THR A 72 -6.03 -17.00 -14.53
CA THR A 72 -6.44 -16.44 -15.82
C THR A 72 -5.69 -15.17 -16.15
N ASP A 73 -5.74 -14.77 -17.43
CA ASP A 73 -5.24 -13.46 -17.88
C ASP A 73 -6.01 -12.30 -17.24
N ASP A 74 -7.31 -12.49 -16.95
CA ASP A 74 -8.10 -11.53 -16.19
C ASP A 74 -7.55 -11.34 -14.77
N ASP A 75 -7.24 -12.42 -14.05
CA ASP A 75 -6.65 -12.30 -12.69
C ASP A 75 -5.35 -11.47 -12.70
N ARG A 76 -4.53 -11.65 -13.73
CA ARG A 76 -3.24 -10.96 -13.87
C ARG A 76 -3.37 -9.49 -14.24
N ARG A 77 -4.41 -9.12 -14.98
CA ARG A 77 -4.68 -7.72 -15.38
C ARG A 77 -5.62 -6.99 -14.44
N ARG A 78 -6.40 -7.70 -13.64
CA ARG A 78 -7.38 -7.08 -12.75
C ARG A 78 -6.70 -6.26 -11.67
N ILE A 79 -7.18 -5.03 -11.50
CA ILE A 79 -6.75 -4.11 -10.45
C ILE A 79 -7.82 -4.09 -9.36
N TYR A 80 -7.45 -4.56 -8.18
CA TYR A 80 -8.27 -4.48 -7.00
C TYR A 80 -8.00 -3.17 -6.26
N ILE A 81 -9.05 -2.45 -5.90
CA ILE A 81 -8.96 -1.21 -5.11
C ILE A 81 -9.59 -1.47 -3.75
N HIS A 82 -8.77 -1.48 -2.71
CA HIS A 82 -9.18 -1.77 -1.35
C HIS A 82 -9.49 -0.48 -0.60
N GLY A 83 -10.79 -0.22 -0.45
CA GLY A 83 -11.34 0.98 0.17
C GLY A 83 -12.21 1.78 -0.81
N SER A 84 -13.39 2.19 -0.37
CA SER A 84 -14.35 2.98 -1.18
C SER A 84 -14.57 4.40 -0.65
N GLY A 85 -13.62 4.93 0.12
CA GLY A 85 -13.57 6.35 0.48
C GLY A 85 -13.10 7.22 -0.69
N ASN A 86 -12.75 8.48 -0.40
CA ASN A 86 -12.41 9.50 -1.39
C ASN A 86 -11.32 9.05 -2.36
N LYS A 87 -10.17 8.60 -1.84
CA LYS A 87 -9.02 8.13 -2.62
C LYS A 87 -9.38 6.92 -3.48
N GLY A 88 -10.05 5.92 -2.91
CA GLY A 88 -10.43 4.70 -3.62
C GLY A 88 -11.40 4.96 -4.77
N CYS A 89 -12.44 5.77 -4.54
CA CYS A 89 -13.37 6.18 -5.60
C CYS A 89 -12.67 6.99 -6.70
N PHE A 90 -11.78 7.92 -6.31
CA PHE A 90 -11.04 8.74 -7.27
C PHE A 90 -10.12 7.89 -8.14
N MET A 91 -9.35 6.98 -7.54
CA MET A 91 -8.47 6.06 -8.28
C MET A 91 -9.27 5.17 -9.24
N ALA A 92 -10.38 4.58 -8.75
CA ALA A 92 -11.23 3.72 -9.56
C ALA A 92 -11.83 4.48 -10.75
N PHE A 93 -12.31 5.71 -10.53
CA PHE A 93 -12.80 6.55 -11.61
C PHE A 93 -11.72 6.84 -12.65
N CYS A 94 -10.55 7.30 -12.22
CA CYS A 94 -9.49 7.71 -13.14
C CYS A 94 -8.92 6.56 -13.97
N LEU A 95 -8.92 5.34 -13.44
CA LEU A 95 -8.52 4.14 -14.18
C LEU A 95 -9.63 3.67 -15.12
N ALA A 96 -10.89 3.72 -14.70
CA ALA A 96 -12.03 3.30 -15.50
C ALA A 96 -12.34 4.25 -16.68
N THR A 97 -11.95 5.53 -16.60
CA THR A 97 -12.14 6.51 -17.69
C THR A 97 -11.04 6.50 -18.75
N LYS A 98 -10.06 5.61 -18.63
CA LYS A 98 -8.97 5.51 -19.62
C LYS A 98 -9.51 5.01 -20.96
N PRO A 99 -8.82 5.30 -22.09
CA PRO A 99 -9.21 4.78 -23.40
C PRO A 99 -9.27 3.26 -23.47
N ASN A 100 -8.35 2.57 -22.78
CA ASN A 100 -8.34 1.14 -22.59
C ASN A 100 -8.33 0.86 -21.09
N PRO A 101 -9.49 0.81 -20.42
CA PRO A 101 -9.55 0.64 -18.98
C PRO A 101 -9.21 -0.81 -18.59
N PRO A 102 -8.40 -1.02 -17.54
CA PRO A 102 -8.17 -2.36 -17.00
C PRO A 102 -9.44 -2.88 -16.32
N PRO A 103 -9.58 -4.21 -16.13
CA PRO A 103 -10.64 -4.74 -15.29
C PRO A 103 -10.43 -4.27 -13.84
N ILE A 104 -11.43 -3.62 -13.24
CA ILE A 104 -11.31 -3.03 -11.90
C ILE A 104 -12.34 -3.67 -10.97
N THR A 105 -11.91 -3.98 -9.75
CA THR A 105 -12.81 -4.42 -8.68
C THR A 105 -12.59 -3.62 -7.41
N LEU A 106 -13.63 -2.96 -6.93
CA LEU A 106 -13.64 -2.28 -5.63
C LEU A 106 -13.98 -3.26 -4.52
N LEU A 107 -13.06 -3.42 -3.56
CA LEU A 107 -13.30 -4.18 -2.33
C LEU A 107 -13.94 -3.25 -1.29
N VAL A 108 -15.19 -3.52 -0.93
CA VAL A 108 -16.01 -2.65 -0.09
C VAL A 108 -16.57 -3.41 1.10
N ALA A 109 -16.36 -2.91 2.31
CA ALA A 109 -16.89 -3.52 3.53
C ALA A 109 -18.36 -3.13 3.82
N ASN A 110 -18.79 -1.95 3.36
CA ASN A 110 -20.12 -1.41 3.65
C ASN A 110 -21.17 -1.90 2.64
N ARG A 111 -22.09 -2.76 3.09
CA ARG A 111 -23.20 -3.30 2.27
C ARG A 111 -24.18 -2.23 1.78
N GLU A 112 -24.46 -1.20 2.57
CA GLU A 112 -25.35 -0.11 2.17
C GLU A 112 -24.76 0.67 1.00
N ARG A 113 -23.44 0.87 1.00
CA ARG A 113 -22.73 1.51 -0.10
C ARG A 113 -22.79 0.66 -1.37
N ILE A 114 -22.64 -0.66 -1.26
CA ILE A 114 -22.78 -1.58 -2.40
C ILE A 114 -24.20 -1.49 -2.97
N LYS A 115 -25.21 -1.55 -2.11
CA LYS A 115 -26.61 -1.41 -2.53
C LYS A 115 -26.87 -0.08 -3.24
N ALA A 116 -26.38 1.02 -2.67
CA ALA A 116 -26.51 2.35 -3.29
C ALA A 116 -25.77 2.41 -4.64
N PHE A 117 -24.60 1.78 -4.78
CA PHE A 117 -23.89 1.69 -6.06
C PHE A 117 -24.70 0.92 -7.11
N GLU A 118 -25.33 -0.19 -6.73
CA GLU A 118 -26.18 -0.98 -7.62
C GLU A 118 -27.45 -0.23 -8.03
N GLU A 119 -28.16 0.35 -7.07
CA GLU A 119 -29.36 1.18 -7.30
C GLU A 119 -29.06 2.39 -8.21
N GLU A 120 -27.84 2.92 -8.12
CA GLU A 120 -27.38 4.05 -8.93
C GLU A 120 -26.78 3.66 -10.27
N GLY A 121 -26.97 2.41 -10.71
CA GLY A 121 -26.59 1.94 -12.04
C GLY A 121 -25.14 1.49 -12.18
N LYS A 122 -24.49 1.11 -11.06
CA LYS A 122 -23.11 0.61 -11.03
C LYS A 122 -22.09 1.58 -11.63
N LYS A 123 -22.23 2.86 -11.29
CA LYS A 123 -21.36 3.94 -11.76
C LYS A 123 -20.69 4.68 -10.62
N ILE A 124 -19.44 5.08 -10.85
CA ILE A 124 -18.72 6.02 -10.01
C ILE A 124 -18.97 7.42 -10.57
N ARG A 125 -19.27 8.39 -9.70
CA ARG A 125 -19.54 9.77 -10.12
C ARG A 125 -18.56 10.75 -9.51
N ILE A 126 -18.00 11.62 -10.35
CA ILE A 126 -17.18 12.75 -9.94
C ILE A 126 -17.90 14.05 -10.29
N TYR A 127 -17.96 14.97 -9.35
CA TYR A 127 -18.34 16.36 -9.60
C TYR A 127 -17.09 17.23 -9.69
N THR A 128 -16.86 17.87 -10.83
CA THR A 128 -15.78 18.85 -11.06
C THR A 128 -16.24 19.92 -12.04
N ASP A 129 -15.72 21.14 -11.93
CA ASP A 129 -16.02 22.26 -12.84
C ASP A 129 -17.53 22.50 -13.07
N GLY A 130 -18.32 22.36 -12.00
CA GLY A 130 -19.75 22.56 -12.04
C GLY A 130 -20.57 21.40 -12.64
N LYS A 131 -19.93 20.30 -13.06
CA LYS A 131 -20.56 19.20 -13.82
C LYS A 131 -20.29 17.84 -13.21
N TRP A 132 -21.23 16.93 -13.42
CA TRP A 132 -21.09 15.52 -13.07
C TRP A 132 -20.51 14.72 -14.24
N PHE A 133 -19.53 13.90 -13.94
CA PHE A 133 -18.95 12.89 -14.82
C PHE A 133 -19.20 11.52 -14.21
N GLU A 134 -19.46 10.53 -15.05
CA GLU A 134 -19.74 9.17 -14.63
C GLU A 134 -18.79 8.18 -15.30
N SER A 135 -18.41 7.13 -14.56
CA SER A 135 -17.61 6.02 -15.07
C SER A 135 -18.23 4.69 -14.67
N GLY A 136 -18.38 3.78 -15.63
CA GLY A 136 -18.88 2.42 -15.44
C GLY A 136 -17.79 1.37 -15.60
N GLY A 137 -18.16 0.09 -15.71
CA GLY A 137 -17.18 -1.00 -15.93
C GLY A 137 -16.34 -1.35 -14.70
N VAL A 138 -16.82 -0.98 -13.51
CA VAL A 138 -16.18 -1.30 -12.24
C VAL A 138 -17.00 -2.35 -11.52
N ASP A 139 -16.38 -3.48 -11.20
CA ASP A 139 -16.97 -4.52 -10.38
C ASP A 139 -16.87 -4.13 -8.89
N ILE A 140 -17.77 -4.67 -8.08
CA ILE A 140 -17.76 -4.46 -6.62
C ILE A 140 -17.80 -5.82 -5.92
N GLU A 141 -16.93 -6.00 -4.94
CA GLU A 141 -16.86 -7.21 -4.12
C GLU A 141 -17.04 -6.82 -2.65
N LEU A 142 -17.95 -7.51 -1.96
CA LEU A 142 -18.15 -7.34 -0.53
C LEU A 142 -16.98 -7.96 0.24
N LEU A 143 -16.29 -7.16 1.04
CA LEU A 143 -15.29 -7.64 1.98
C LEU A 143 -15.94 -7.83 3.36
N GLU A 144 -16.15 -9.08 3.77
CA GLU A 144 -16.65 -9.38 5.11
C GLU A 144 -15.57 -9.15 6.16
N MET A 145 -15.71 -8.11 6.98
CA MET A 145 -14.79 -7.83 8.08
C MET A 145 -15.05 -8.82 9.22
N ARG A 146 -14.15 -9.81 9.42
CA ARG A 146 -14.28 -10.86 10.43
C ARG A 146 -13.78 -10.42 11.80
N HIS A 147 -12.85 -9.47 11.85
CA HIS A 147 -12.14 -9.07 13.07
C HIS A 147 -12.49 -7.67 13.61
N GLY A 148 -13.70 -7.16 13.39
CA GLY A 148 -14.11 -5.88 13.97
C GLY A 148 -15.63 -5.69 14.06
N ARG A 149 -16.10 -5.15 15.19
CA ARG A 149 -17.45 -4.57 15.30
C ARG A 149 -17.72 -3.63 14.12
N ALA A 150 -18.97 -3.55 13.70
CA ALA A 150 -19.46 -2.69 12.62
C ALA A 150 -18.76 -1.32 12.65
N ILE A 151 -17.94 -1.06 11.63
CA ILE A 151 -17.24 0.21 11.46
C ILE A 151 -18.24 1.15 10.78
N THR A 152 -18.79 2.10 11.52
CA THR A 152 -19.38 3.30 10.92
C THR A 152 -18.22 4.05 10.28
N GLU A 153 -18.08 3.96 8.97
CA GLU A 153 -17.25 4.90 8.23
C GLU A 153 -17.83 6.30 8.45
N MET A 154 -17.26 7.04 9.40
CA MET A 154 -17.62 8.44 9.65
C MET A 154 -17.47 9.22 8.34
N SER A 155 -18.61 9.61 7.79
CA SER A 155 -18.76 10.58 6.73
C SER A 155 -18.07 11.88 7.15
N SER A 156 -17.19 12.39 6.29
CA SER A 156 -16.47 13.64 6.50
C SER A 156 -17.41 14.84 6.44
N GLY A 157 -17.66 15.45 7.60
CA GLY A 157 -18.15 16.81 7.86
C GLY A 157 -17.60 17.26 9.23
N PRO A 158 -17.51 18.57 9.56
CA PRO A 158 -16.81 19.03 10.74
C PRO A 158 -17.66 18.69 11.98
N ALA A 159 -17.34 17.59 12.64
CA ALA A 159 -17.96 17.26 13.91
C ALA A 159 -17.20 18.01 15.00
N SER A 160 -17.84 19.06 15.52
CA SER A 160 -17.66 19.52 16.89
C SER A 160 -17.46 18.31 17.81
N PHE A 161 -16.38 18.37 18.58
CA PHE A 161 -15.98 17.37 19.55
C PHE A 161 -16.94 17.41 20.75
N ASP A 162 -18.16 16.91 20.57
CA ASP A 162 -19.12 16.71 21.66
C ASP A 162 -20.00 15.52 21.34
N SER A 163 -19.54 14.33 21.75
CA SER A 163 -20.34 13.18 22.22
C SER A 163 -19.54 11.88 22.12
N ILE A 164 -18.55 11.70 23.00
CA ILE A 164 -18.12 10.36 23.42
C ILE A 164 -18.29 10.30 24.93
N SER A 165 -19.54 10.15 25.36
CA SER A 165 -19.90 9.60 26.67
C SER A 165 -21.37 9.22 26.64
N SER A 166 -21.72 8.10 27.27
CA SER A 166 -23.06 7.53 27.42
C SER A 166 -23.66 6.82 26.20
N GLN A 167 -23.51 5.49 26.17
CA GLN A 167 -24.63 4.55 26.14
C GLN A 167 -24.14 3.11 26.23
N LEU A 168 -23.65 2.75 27.42
CA LEU A 168 -23.74 1.38 27.92
C LEU A 168 -25.01 1.34 28.80
N ARG A 169 -26.18 1.11 28.20
CA ARG A 169 -27.36 0.70 28.98
C ARG A 169 -27.29 -0.81 29.13
N VAL A 170 -26.70 -1.25 30.24
CA VAL A 170 -26.92 -2.60 30.76
C VAL A 170 -28.35 -2.62 31.27
N THR A 171 -29.26 -3.27 30.55
CA THR A 171 -30.60 -3.53 31.05
C THR A 171 -30.51 -4.64 32.09
N VAL A 172 -30.46 -4.27 33.37
CA VAL A 172 -30.58 -5.22 34.48
C VAL A 172 -32.03 -5.65 34.57
N THR A 173 -32.33 -6.91 34.26
CA THR A 173 -33.62 -7.52 34.59
C THR A 173 -33.74 -7.70 36.11
N PRO A 174 -34.95 -7.69 36.70
CA PRO A 174 -35.14 -7.68 38.16
C PRO A 174 -34.69 -8.96 38.89
N GLU A 175 -34.20 -9.96 38.18
CA GLU A 175 -33.79 -11.24 38.73
C GLU A 175 -32.29 -11.43 38.42
N GLY A 176 -31.45 -11.17 39.42
CA GLY A 176 -29.99 -11.05 39.30
C GLY A 176 -29.28 -12.34 38.86
N ARG A 177 -29.25 -12.60 37.55
CA ARG A 177 -28.43 -13.64 36.93
C ARG A 177 -27.52 -13.04 35.85
N GLU A 178 -26.21 -13.08 36.07
CA GLU A 178 -25.22 -12.79 35.04
C GLU A 178 -25.28 -13.90 33.98
N VAL A 179 -25.63 -13.55 32.74
CA VAL A 179 -25.57 -14.48 31.60
C VAL A 179 -24.43 -14.04 30.70
N SER A 180 -23.39 -14.87 30.62
CA SER A 180 -22.25 -14.66 29.73
C SER A 180 -22.72 -14.72 28.27
N ALA A 181 -22.22 -13.79 27.44
CA ALA A 181 -22.57 -13.60 26.03
C ALA A 181 -22.29 -14.80 25.09
N LYS A 182 -21.93 -15.96 25.63
CA LYS A 182 -21.67 -17.20 24.89
C LYS A 182 -22.89 -18.11 24.73
N GLU A 183 -23.98 -17.91 25.48
CA GLU A 183 -25.10 -18.88 25.51
C GLU A 183 -26.33 -18.46 24.69
N ALA A 184 -26.34 -17.27 24.06
CA ALA A 184 -27.51 -16.75 23.34
C ALA A 184 -27.53 -17.00 21.81
N PHE A 185 -26.48 -17.58 21.21
CA PHE A 185 -26.41 -17.82 19.76
C PHE A 185 -25.91 -19.24 19.44
N GLY A 186 -26.70 -20.25 19.84
CA GLY A 186 -26.53 -21.65 19.45
C GLY A 186 -27.21 -22.02 18.13
N GLY A 187 -27.05 -21.19 17.08
CA GLY A 187 -27.52 -21.49 15.73
C GLY A 187 -26.33 -21.68 14.80
N GLU A 188 -26.18 -22.87 14.21
CA GLU A 188 -25.24 -23.09 13.11
C GLU A 188 -25.52 -22.07 12.00
N CYS A 189 -24.52 -21.24 11.71
CA CYS A 189 -24.63 -20.29 10.62
C CYS A 189 -24.75 -21.05 9.29
N PRO A 190 -25.71 -20.70 8.42
CA PRO A 190 -25.77 -21.28 7.08
C PRO A 190 -24.44 -21.03 6.35
N PRO A 191 -23.98 -21.96 5.49
CA PRO A 191 -22.73 -21.80 4.77
C PRO A 191 -22.80 -20.53 3.91
N LYS A 192 -22.01 -19.54 4.30
CA LYS A 192 -21.98 -18.22 3.66
C LYS A 192 -21.43 -18.33 2.23
N PRO A 193 -21.91 -17.51 1.28
CA PRO A 193 -21.40 -17.49 -0.08
C PRO A 193 -19.89 -17.21 -0.07
N LYS A 194 -19.12 -18.05 -0.78
CA LYS A 194 -17.65 -18.02 -0.79
C LYS A 194 -17.19 -16.66 -1.33
N ALA A 195 -16.62 -15.80 -0.46
CA ALA A 195 -15.79 -14.69 -0.90
C ALA A 195 -14.76 -15.22 -1.91
N SER A 196 -14.52 -14.47 -3.00
CA SER A 196 -13.74 -14.99 -4.11
C SER A 196 -12.34 -15.40 -3.61
N GLN A 197 -12.00 -16.68 -3.72
CA GLN A 197 -10.71 -17.23 -3.30
C GLN A 197 -9.61 -16.97 -4.34
N ARG A 198 -9.87 -16.11 -5.34
CA ARG A 198 -8.96 -15.88 -6.46
C ARG A 198 -7.76 -15.03 -6.00
N PRO A 199 -6.54 -15.33 -6.47
CA PRO A 199 -5.36 -14.54 -6.14
C PRO A 199 -5.49 -13.10 -6.66
N ILE A 200 -5.00 -12.15 -5.88
CA ILE A 200 -4.92 -10.74 -6.25
C ILE A 200 -3.49 -10.45 -6.69
N PHE A 201 -3.27 -10.16 -7.98
CA PHE A 201 -1.95 -9.76 -8.48
C PHE A 201 -1.69 -8.26 -8.36
N ASN A 202 -2.71 -7.43 -8.52
CA ASN A 202 -2.58 -5.97 -8.48
C ASN A 202 -3.56 -5.38 -7.46
N LEU A 203 -3.02 -4.74 -6.42
CA LEU A 203 -3.81 -4.13 -5.35
C LEU A 203 -3.41 -2.67 -5.16
N ILE A 204 -4.40 -1.78 -5.11
CA ILE A 204 -4.24 -0.41 -4.61
C ILE A 204 -4.98 -0.33 -3.28
N THR A 205 -4.28 -0.08 -2.18
CA THR A 205 -4.91 0.06 -0.87
C THR A 205 -5.00 1.54 -0.48
N THR A 206 -6.23 1.96 -0.22
CA THR A 206 -6.57 3.34 0.17
C THR A 206 -7.26 3.39 1.54
N ILE A 207 -7.14 2.31 2.34
CA ILE A 207 -7.73 2.21 3.67
C ILE A 207 -7.06 3.21 4.60
N ARG A 208 -7.84 3.87 5.46
CA ARG A 208 -7.30 4.81 6.45
C ARG A 208 -6.37 4.09 7.44
N SER A 209 -5.31 4.78 7.83
CA SER A 209 -4.20 4.26 8.64
C SER A 209 -4.63 3.46 9.88
N PRO A 210 -5.57 3.91 10.73
CA PRO A 210 -5.98 3.17 11.93
C PRO A 210 -6.65 1.83 11.66
N GLN A 211 -7.08 1.60 10.42
CA GLN A 211 -7.80 0.40 9.99
C GLN A 211 -7.00 -0.44 9.00
N ALA A 212 -5.84 0.04 8.56
CA ALA A 212 -5.08 -0.55 7.45
C ALA A 212 -4.68 -2.00 7.75
N ALA A 213 -3.98 -2.27 8.86
CA ALA A 213 -3.56 -3.62 9.21
C ALA A 213 -4.74 -4.59 9.35
N ARG A 214 -5.78 -4.18 10.08
CA ARG A 214 -7.00 -4.98 10.28
C ARG A 214 -7.72 -5.30 8.97
N SER A 215 -7.82 -4.32 8.06
CA SER A 215 -8.44 -4.52 6.75
C SER A 215 -7.58 -5.42 5.87
N MET A 216 -6.25 -5.29 5.94
CA MET A 216 -5.32 -6.12 5.17
C MET A 216 -5.38 -7.59 5.57
N VAL A 217 -5.66 -7.92 6.84
CA VAL A 217 -5.89 -9.31 7.29
C VAL A 217 -6.98 -10.00 6.48
N GLU A 218 -8.03 -9.29 6.09
CA GLU A 218 -9.16 -9.88 5.36
C GLU A 218 -8.81 -10.22 3.91
N VAL A 219 -7.79 -9.57 3.32
CA VAL A 219 -7.34 -9.82 1.94
C VAL A 219 -6.00 -10.55 1.85
N GLN A 220 -5.28 -10.71 2.97
CA GLN A 220 -3.92 -11.25 2.99
C GLN A 220 -3.81 -12.65 2.37
N HIS A 221 -4.85 -13.47 2.53
CA HIS A 221 -4.90 -14.84 2.02
C HIS A 221 -4.92 -14.92 0.49
N ARG A 222 -5.23 -13.81 -0.19
CA ARG A 222 -5.25 -13.68 -1.65
C ARG A 222 -3.97 -13.05 -2.20
N LEU A 223 -3.06 -12.61 -1.33
CA LEU A 223 -1.85 -11.89 -1.69
C LEU A 223 -0.63 -12.79 -1.51
N GLY A 224 0.25 -12.80 -2.49
CA GLY A 224 1.46 -13.62 -2.50
C GLY A 224 2.70 -12.85 -2.96
N PRO A 225 3.84 -13.54 -3.13
CA PRO A 225 5.09 -12.91 -3.55
C PRO A 225 5.07 -12.36 -4.99
N ASP A 226 4.10 -12.80 -5.79
CA ASP A 226 3.86 -12.31 -7.15
C ASP A 226 2.89 -11.13 -7.21
N SER A 227 2.28 -10.77 -6.08
CA SER A 227 1.36 -9.64 -5.98
C SER A 227 2.12 -8.32 -5.84
N THR A 228 1.57 -7.27 -6.43
CA THR A 228 2.03 -5.89 -6.26
C THR A 228 0.97 -5.09 -5.51
N VAL A 229 1.39 -4.37 -4.48
CA VAL A 229 0.53 -3.55 -3.63
C VAL A 229 1.00 -2.10 -3.66
N ILE A 230 0.20 -1.21 -4.23
CA ILE A 230 0.38 0.24 -4.07
C ILE A 230 -0.33 0.69 -2.79
N ALA A 231 0.45 1.15 -1.82
CA ALA A 231 0.01 1.64 -0.52
C ALA A 231 -0.14 3.16 -0.52
N MET A 232 -1.38 3.66 -0.37
CA MET A 232 -1.71 5.10 -0.37
C MET A 232 -2.07 5.64 1.03
N GLN A 233 -1.67 4.94 2.09
CA GLN A 233 -1.93 5.37 3.47
C GLN A 233 -1.09 6.60 3.83
N ASP A 234 -1.72 7.53 4.54
CA ASP A 234 -1.02 8.67 5.14
C ASP A 234 -0.42 8.26 6.49
N GLY A 235 0.61 8.96 6.96
CA GLY A 235 1.23 8.72 8.26
C GLY A 235 2.42 7.76 8.26
N LEU A 236 3.08 7.68 9.41
CA LEU A 236 4.26 6.82 9.66
C LEU A 236 3.84 5.54 10.39
N GLY A 237 4.58 4.45 10.21
CA GLY A 237 4.39 3.21 10.99
C GLY A 237 3.30 2.26 10.48
N VAL A 238 2.49 2.67 9.51
CA VAL A 238 1.33 1.89 9.04
C VAL A 238 1.76 0.62 8.31
N LEU A 239 2.77 0.73 7.44
CA LEU A 239 3.25 -0.43 6.71
C LEU A 239 4.03 -1.38 7.62
N GLU A 240 4.74 -0.87 8.61
CA GLU A 240 5.41 -1.64 9.64
C GLU A 240 4.41 -2.49 10.42
N GLU A 241 3.25 -1.93 10.79
CA GLU A 241 2.15 -2.67 11.41
C GLU A 241 1.57 -3.73 10.46
N VAL A 242 1.32 -3.38 9.19
CA VAL A 242 0.84 -4.32 8.17
C VAL A 242 1.84 -5.46 7.94
N PHE A 243 3.14 -5.18 7.94
CA PHE A 243 4.17 -6.19 7.78
C PHE A 243 4.28 -7.09 9.02
N GLY A 244 4.24 -6.51 10.22
CA GLY A 244 4.26 -7.30 11.45
C GLY A 244 3.03 -8.19 11.61
N THR A 245 1.86 -7.73 11.17
CA THR A 245 0.58 -8.44 11.35
C THR A 245 0.29 -9.42 10.22
N CYS A 246 0.47 -9.01 8.96
CA CYS A 246 -0.02 -9.77 7.80
C CYS A 246 1.10 -10.42 6.99
N PHE A 247 2.28 -9.80 6.91
CA PHE A 247 3.36 -10.24 6.03
C PHE A 247 4.74 -10.27 6.71
N PRO A 248 4.91 -11.05 7.79
CA PRO A 248 6.14 -11.02 8.58
C PRO A 248 7.36 -11.52 7.80
N ASP A 249 7.19 -12.52 6.92
CA ASP A 249 8.28 -13.05 6.08
C ASP A 249 8.47 -12.22 4.79
N PRO A 250 9.61 -11.54 4.59
CA PRO A 250 9.88 -10.77 3.37
C PRO A 250 9.88 -11.59 2.08
N ARG A 251 10.12 -12.91 2.16
CA ARG A 251 10.19 -13.80 0.99
C ARG A 251 8.81 -14.08 0.40
N THR A 252 7.80 -14.23 1.24
CA THR A 252 6.40 -14.46 0.83
C THR A 252 5.60 -13.17 0.71
N ARG A 253 6.13 -12.06 1.26
CA ARG A 253 5.52 -10.73 1.17
C ARG A 253 5.37 -10.25 -0.29
N PRO A 254 4.21 -9.66 -0.64
CA PRO A 254 4.02 -8.92 -1.89
C PRO A 254 5.06 -7.81 -2.13
N ASP A 255 5.20 -7.37 -3.37
CA ASP A 255 5.95 -6.15 -3.68
C ASP A 255 5.13 -4.92 -3.26
N PHE A 256 5.56 -4.21 -2.23
CA PHE A 256 4.89 -2.99 -1.77
C PHE A 256 5.55 -1.76 -2.38
N ARG A 257 4.73 -0.90 -2.99
CA ARG A 257 5.10 0.44 -3.45
C ARG A 257 4.36 1.48 -2.63
N LEU A 258 5.04 2.60 -2.36
CA LEU A 258 4.45 3.69 -1.58
C LEU A 258 3.96 4.77 -2.53
N ALA A 259 2.68 5.09 -2.45
CA ALA A 259 2.08 6.11 -3.26
C ALA A 259 1.55 7.27 -2.41
N PHE A 260 1.69 8.45 -2.97
CA PHE A 260 1.21 9.70 -2.42
C PHE A 260 0.31 10.37 -3.47
N ILE A 261 -0.79 10.98 -3.03
CA ILE A 261 -1.72 11.70 -3.91
C ILE A 261 -2.06 13.06 -3.29
N SER A 262 -1.95 14.12 -4.08
CA SER A 262 -2.27 15.49 -3.66
C SER A 262 -3.58 16.07 -4.24
N HIS A 263 -4.32 15.27 -5.02
CA HIS A 263 -5.66 15.67 -5.49
C HIS A 263 -6.62 15.89 -4.32
N ASP A 264 -7.45 16.94 -4.39
CA ASP A 264 -8.51 17.19 -3.41
C ASP A 264 -9.81 16.54 -3.88
N ALA A 265 -10.11 15.38 -3.29
CA ALA A 265 -11.34 14.64 -3.50
C ALA A 265 -12.11 14.48 -2.18
N ARG A 266 -13.41 14.78 -2.20
CA ARG A 266 -14.32 14.67 -1.05
C ARG A 266 -15.50 13.76 -1.35
N TYR A 267 -15.70 12.74 -0.54
CA TYR A 267 -16.86 11.85 -0.67
C TYR A 267 -18.15 12.52 -0.19
N GLN A 268 -19.24 12.32 -0.92
CA GLN A 268 -20.54 12.95 -0.64
C GLN A 268 -21.48 12.11 0.24
N GLY A 269 -21.04 11.00 0.82
CA GLY A 269 -21.86 10.18 1.72
C GLY A 269 -22.71 9.12 1.02
N LYS A 270 -23.14 9.35 -0.23
CA LYS A 270 -24.04 8.45 -0.97
C LYS A 270 -23.36 7.73 -2.13
N GLY A 271 -23.62 6.42 -2.26
CA GLY A 271 -23.14 5.61 -3.40
C GLY A 271 -21.62 5.67 -3.54
N LEU A 272 -21.13 5.78 -4.78
CA LEU A 272 -19.72 6.07 -5.08
C LEU A 272 -19.60 7.46 -5.72
N ARG A 273 -19.93 8.50 -4.94
CA ARG A 273 -19.94 9.90 -5.39
C ARG A 273 -18.87 10.72 -4.68
N ILE A 274 -18.06 11.42 -5.45
CA ILE A 274 -17.05 12.33 -4.94
C ILE A 274 -17.10 13.69 -5.63
N VAL A 275 -16.71 14.74 -4.90
CA VAL A 275 -16.39 16.07 -5.43
C VAL A 275 -14.89 16.13 -5.62
N TRP A 276 -14.44 16.40 -6.83
CA TRP A 276 -13.03 16.67 -7.12
C TRP A 276 -12.89 18.19 -7.31
N SER A 277 -12.18 18.82 -6.37
CA SER A 277 -12.07 20.29 -6.30
C SER A 277 -10.66 20.81 -6.53
N GLY A 278 -9.64 19.95 -6.45
CA GLY A 278 -8.25 20.34 -6.58
C GLY A 278 -7.48 19.35 -7.43
N ILE A 279 -6.94 19.86 -8.53
CA ILE A 279 -6.00 19.12 -9.38
C ILE A 279 -4.67 19.02 -8.63
N GLY A 280 -4.23 17.79 -8.42
CA GLY A 280 -2.94 17.47 -7.83
C GLY A 280 -2.14 16.52 -8.72
N VAL A 281 -1.23 15.81 -8.09
CA VAL A 281 -0.41 14.78 -8.73
C VAL A 281 -0.48 13.50 -7.90
N CYS A 282 -0.23 12.38 -8.55
CA CYS A 282 0.05 11.12 -7.88
C CYS A 282 1.53 10.80 -8.02
N VAL A 283 2.16 10.30 -6.97
CA VAL A 283 3.57 9.96 -6.97
C VAL A 283 3.76 8.60 -6.37
N ILE A 284 4.49 7.73 -7.08
CA ILE A 284 4.82 6.39 -6.61
C ILE A 284 6.33 6.31 -6.39
N GLY A 285 6.74 5.87 -5.20
CA GLY A 285 8.13 5.66 -4.87
C GLY A 285 8.40 4.23 -4.40
N PRO A 286 9.68 3.82 -4.40
CA PRO A 286 10.08 2.55 -3.84
C PRO A 286 9.85 2.54 -2.32
N LEU A 287 9.40 1.40 -1.80
CA LEU A 287 9.60 1.08 -0.39
C LEU A 287 11.09 0.75 -0.22
N ALA A 288 11.81 1.43 0.67
CA ALA A 288 13.26 1.26 0.65
C ALA A 288 13.69 -0.17 1.00
N ASP A 289 14.95 -0.41 0.63
CA ASP A 289 15.61 -1.67 0.30
C ASP A 289 15.56 -2.80 1.35
N GLY A 290 14.91 -2.58 2.50
CA GLY A 290 14.70 -3.59 3.55
C GLY A 290 13.48 -4.51 3.34
N SER A 291 12.56 -4.18 2.42
CA SER A 291 11.36 -4.99 2.15
C SER A 291 11.53 -6.02 1.02
N VAL A 292 12.62 -5.91 0.26
CA VAL A 292 12.86 -6.71 -0.95
C VAL A 292 13.81 -7.86 -0.62
N SER A 293 13.51 -9.06 -1.12
CA SER A 293 14.44 -10.19 -1.07
C SER A 293 15.84 -9.74 -1.52
N LYS A 294 16.87 -10.01 -0.71
CA LYS A 294 18.27 -9.69 -1.04
C LYS A 294 18.81 -10.53 -2.21
N VAL A 295 18.02 -11.49 -2.70
CA VAL A 295 18.35 -12.35 -3.84
C VAL A 295 18.09 -11.57 -5.14
N LYS A 296 19.14 -11.41 -5.97
CA LYS A 296 19.06 -10.64 -7.23
C LYS A 296 17.98 -11.15 -8.20
N GLY A 297 17.75 -12.46 -8.27
CA GLY A 297 16.75 -13.07 -9.16
C GLY A 297 15.31 -12.73 -8.75
N ASP A 298 15.01 -12.75 -7.45
CA ASP A 298 13.70 -12.40 -6.92
C ASP A 298 13.36 -10.93 -7.19
N ARG A 299 14.35 -10.05 -7.04
CA ARG A 299 14.18 -8.61 -7.28
C ARG A 299 13.73 -8.33 -8.72
N TRP A 300 14.43 -8.90 -9.71
CA TRP A 300 14.08 -8.68 -11.12
C TRP A 300 12.67 -9.18 -11.45
N ARG A 301 12.30 -10.38 -10.97
CA ARG A 301 10.96 -10.94 -11.16
C ARG A 301 9.88 -10.04 -10.55
N ARG A 302 10.09 -9.56 -9.32
CA ARG A 302 9.16 -8.63 -8.65
C ARG A 302 9.02 -7.31 -9.41
N THR A 303 10.13 -6.74 -9.90
CA THR A 303 10.09 -5.55 -10.75
C THR A 303 9.22 -5.77 -11.98
N GLN A 304 9.37 -6.91 -12.68
CA GLN A 304 8.54 -7.21 -13.84
C GLN A 304 7.04 -7.32 -13.49
N HIS A 305 6.71 -7.94 -12.36
CA HIS A 305 5.32 -8.10 -11.94
C HIS A 305 4.68 -6.76 -11.54
N SER A 306 5.46 -5.86 -10.95
CA SER A 306 4.98 -4.53 -10.55
C SER A 306 4.75 -3.59 -11.73
N GLN A 307 5.43 -3.81 -12.87
CA GLN A 307 5.41 -2.88 -13.99
C GLN A 307 4.01 -2.65 -14.55
N TYR A 308 3.19 -3.70 -14.66
CA TYR A 308 1.82 -3.59 -15.18
C TYR A 308 0.99 -2.58 -14.36
N LEU A 309 0.94 -2.73 -13.04
CA LEU A 309 0.16 -1.85 -12.18
C LEU A 309 0.70 -0.40 -12.21
N LEU A 310 2.02 -0.24 -12.25
CA LEU A 310 2.64 1.09 -12.35
C LEU A 310 2.28 1.78 -13.67
N ASP A 311 2.40 1.07 -14.79
CA ASP A 311 2.05 1.59 -16.11
C ASP A 311 0.58 1.97 -16.20
N GLU A 312 -0.32 1.14 -15.64
CA GLU A 312 -1.75 1.41 -15.62
C GLU A 312 -2.10 2.68 -14.84
N VAL A 313 -1.44 2.91 -13.69
CA VAL A 313 -1.65 4.13 -12.88
C VAL A 313 -1.01 5.35 -13.54
N SER A 314 0.21 5.22 -14.07
CA SER A 314 0.93 6.31 -14.75
C SER A 314 0.34 6.73 -16.09
N SER A 315 -0.36 5.85 -16.79
CA SER A 315 -1.01 6.18 -18.06
C SER A 315 -2.37 6.89 -17.91
N SER A 316 -2.87 7.10 -16.68
CA SER A 316 -4.07 7.92 -16.47
C SER A 316 -3.71 9.41 -16.46
N PRO A 317 -4.20 10.22 -17.42
CA PRO A 317 -3.88 11.64 -17.47
C PRO A 317 -4.53 12.44 -16.33
N ILE A 318 -5.66 11.96 -15.78
CA ILE A 318 -6.35 12.61 -14.67
C ILE A 318 -5.55 12.47 -13.37
N LEU A 319 -4.87 11.34 -13.17
CA LEU A 319 -4.06 11.12 -11.97
C LEU A 319 -2.77 11.95 -11.98
N ASP A 320 -2.20 12.25 -13.16
CA ASP A 320 -0.83 12.77 -13.34
C ASP A 320 0.14 12.01 -12.43
N CYS A 321 0.22 10.69 -12.66
CA CYS A 321 1.00 9.81 -11.80
C CYS A 321 2.44 9.63 -12.31
N ARG A 322 3.42 9.87 -11.44
CA ARG A 322 4.85 9.77 -11.76
C ARG A 322 5.58 8.86 -10.78
N GLU A 323 6.46 8.01 -11.29
CA GLU A 323 7.42 7.29 -10.46
C GLU A 323 8.57 8.21 -10.07
N VAL A 324 8.95 8.20 -8.80
CA VAL A 324 10.04 9.03 -8.26
C VAL A 324 11.03 8.18 -7.47
N ASP A 325 12.23 8.70 -7.30
CA ASP A 325 13.25 8.08 -6.47
C ASP A 325 12.90 8.14 -4.97
N GLN A 326 13.63 7.33 -4.19
CA GLN A 326 13.49 7.21 -2.74
C GLN A 326 13.46 8.57 -2.02
N ARG A 327 14.41 9.46 -2.36
CA ARG A 327 14.60 10.73 -1.67
C ARG A 327 13.43 11.65 -1.94
N SER A 328 13.03 11.78 -3.20
CA SER A 328 11.86 12.58 -3.59
C SER A 328 10.58 12.05 -2.93
N SER A 329 10.37 10.73 -2.91
CA SER A 329 9.22 10.11 -2.24
C SER A 329 9.15 10.42 -0.74
N ILE A 330 10.29 10.38 -0.04
CA ILE A 330 10.36 10.70 1.40
C ILE A 330 10.06 12.19 1.62
N VAL A 331 10.73 13.08 0.87
CA VAL A 331 10.55 14.54 1.03
C VAL A 331 9.10 14.95 0.81
N MET A 332 8.45 14.44 -0.24
CA MET A 332 7.05 14.78 -0.54
C MET A 332 6.08 14.30 0.56
N ARG A 333 6.29 13.08 1.08
CA ARG A 333 5.45 12.54 2.16
C ARG A 333 5.68 13.26 3.47
N TYR A 334 6.92 13.60 3.80
CA TYR A 334 7.24 14.34 5.02
C TYR A 334 6.66 15.75 4.99
N ARG A 335 6.71 16.43 3.84
CA ARG A 335 6.05 17.72 3.67
C ARG A 335 4.56 17.63 3.98
N LYS A 336 3.85 16.62 3.44
CA LYS A 336 2.44 16.40 3.76
C LYS A 336 2.22 16.07 5.23
N LEU A 337 3.03 15.18 5.78
CA LEU A 337 2.91 14.75 7.17
C LEU A 337 3.05 15.92 8.14
N ILE A 338 4.03 16.81 7.92
CA ILE A 338 4.22 18.01 8.74
C ILE A 338 2.98 18.91 8.63
N ILE A 339 2.48 19.14 7.41
CA ILE A 339 1.26 19.94 7.19
C ILE A 339 0.08 19.36 7.98
N ASP A 340 -0.15 18.04 7.88
CA ASP A 340 -1.27 17.37 8.55
C ASP A 340 -1.10 17.36 10.07
N ALA A 341 0.14 17.18 10.57
CA ALA A 341 0.47 17.13 11.99
C ALA A 341 0.42 18.49 12.68
N VAL A 342 0.61 19.59 11.93
CA VAL A 342 0.60 20.94 12.49
C VAL A 342 -0.74 21.62 12.27
N ILE A 343 -1.21 21.74 11.02
CA ILE A 343 -2.39 22.56 10.70
C ILE A 343 -3.65 22.01 11.35
N GLY A 344 -3.90 20.70 11.25
CA GLY A 344 -5.13 20.08 11.77
C GLY A 344 -5.31 20.28 13.28
N PRO A 345 -4.31 19.90 14.10
CA PRO A 345 -4.35 20.13 15.54
C PRO A 345 -4.45 21.60 15.92
N LEU A 346 -3.71 22.49 15.25
CA LEU A 346 -3.71 23.92 15.57
C LEU A 346 -5.05 24.58 15.22
N ALA A 347 -5.62 24.29 14.05
CA ALA A 347 -6.95 24.75 13.66
C ALA A 347 -8.03 24.28 14.66
N THR A 348 -7.90 23.06 15.16
CA THR A 348 -8.80 22.53 16.21
C THR A 348 -8.61 23.28 17.53
N ALA A 349 -7.38 23.48 17.98
CA ALA A 349 -7.07 24.17 19.24
C ALA A 349 -7.58 25.63 19.24
N TYR A 350 -7.47 26.31 18.10
CA TYR A 350 -7.98 27.67 17.91
C TYR A 350 -9.45 27.74 17.49
N SER A 351 -10.12 26.58 17.32
CA SER A 351 -11.50 26.46 16.86
C SER A 351 -11.77 27.31 15.60
N CYS A 352 -10.93 27.15 14.58
CA CYS A 352 -11.01 27.93 13.34
C CYS A 352 -10.85 27.08 12.09
N GLU A 353 -11.21 27.64 10.95
CA GLU A 353 -10.89 27.02 9.66
C GLU A 353 -9.39 27.20 9.34
N ASN A 354 -8.82 26.29 8.55
CA ASN A 354 -7.41 26.36 8.14
C ASN A 354 -7.03 27.70 7.49
N LYS A 355 -7.97 28.31 6.74
CA LYS A 355 -7.76 29.59 6.05
C LYS A 355 -7.58 30.77 7.01
N ASP A 356 -8.13 30.66 8.22
CA ASP A 356 -8.12 31.73 9.23
C ASP A 356 -6.99 31.53 10.26
N LEU A 357 -6.31 30.39 10.25
CA LEU A 357 -5.34 30.00 11.27
C LEU A 357 -4.22 31.03 11.45
N LEU A 358 -3.66 31.54 10.34
CA LEU A 358 -2.56 32.52 10.38
C LEU A 358 -3.00 33.91 10.88
N SER A 359 -4.30 34.17 10.95
CA SER A 359 -4.83 35.41 11.52
C SER A 359 -5.01 35.35 13.03
N LYS A 360 -4.87 34.16 13.64
CA LYS A 360 -5.08 33.98 15.08
C LYS A 360 -3.84 34.42 15.87
N PRO A 361 -4.00 35.18 16.97
CA PRO A 361 -2.88 35.62 17.80
C PRO A 361 -2.06 34.43 18.33
N GLY A 362 -0.73 34.48 18.17
CA GLY A 362 0.18 33.43 18.66
C GLY A 362 0.22 32.15 17.79
N ALA A 363 -0.71 31.98 16.86
CA ALA A 363 -0.76 30.78 16.03
C ALA A 363 0.40 30.66 15.03
N PRO A 364 0.84 31.75 14.35
CA PRO A 364 2.02 31.70 13.49
C PRO A 364 3.29 31.27 14.22
N GLU A 365 3.50 31.78 15.45
CA GLU A 365 4.67 31.47 16.26
C GLU A 365 4.68 29.98 16.67
N ILE A 366 3.55 29.47 17.17
CA ILE A 366 3.42 28.03 17.51
C ILE A 366 3.58 27.16 16.26
N LEU A 367 3.05 27.59 15.12
CA LEU A 367 3.18 26.87 13.86
C LEU A 367 4.66 26.74 13.45
N GLU A 368 5.43 27.83 13.53
CA GLU A 368 6.87 27.82 13.23
C GLU A 368 7.66 26.91 14.18
N ASP A 369 7.35 26.95 15.48
CA ASP A 369 7.97 26.09 16.48
C ASP A 369 7.68 24.60 16.21
N LEU A 370 6.42 24.25 15.94
CA LEU A 370 6.02 22.86 15.65
C LEU A 370 6.62 22.34 14.34
N VAL A 371 6.69 23.18 13.30
CA VAL A 371 7.35 22.82 12.04
C VAL A 371 8.85 22.58 12.27
N THR A 372 9.48 23.41 13.10
CA THR A 372 10.90 23.28 13.44
C THR A 372 11.18 22.00 14.23
N GLU A 373 10.34 21.68 15.22
CA GLU A 373 10.41 20.44 16.00
C GLU A 373 10.25 19.21 15.09
N ALA A 374 9.20 19.20 14.25
CA ALA A 374 8.95 18.09 13.34
C ALA A 374 10.11 17.89 12.35
N TRP A 375 10.67 18.98 11.81
CA TRP A 375 11.81 18.92 10.91
C TRP A 375 13.09 18.42 11.59
N ALA A 376 13.31 18.77 12.86
CA ALA A 376 14.47 18.33 13.62
C ALA A 376 14.56 16.79 13.71
N VAL A 377 13.41 16.11 13.77
CA VAL A 377 13.31 14.64 13.73
C VAL A 377 13.46 14.13 12.30
N MET A 378 12.64 14.62 11.37
CA MET A 378 12.53 14.07 10.02
C MET A 378 13.78 14.23 9.15
N ARG A 379 14.60 15.27 9.39
CA ARG A 379 15.81 15.52 8.59
C ARG A 379 16.82 14.37 8.65
N HIS A 380 16.80 13.57 9.72
CA HIS A 380 17.70 12.43 9.88
C HIS A 380 17.45 11.33 8.83
N ASP A 381 16.19 11.12 8.43
CA ASP A 381 15.86 10.14 7.39
C ASP A 381 16.17 10.66 5.98
N VAL A 382 16.13 11.99 5.80
CA VAL A 382 16.41 12.66 4.52
C VAL A 382 17.92 12.78 4.27
N ALA A 383 18.75 12.89 5.31
CA ALA A 383 20.19 13.16 5.19
C ALA A 383 21.05 11.95 4.73
N GLY A 384 20.47 10.75 4.57
CA GLY A 384 21.26 9.58 4.14
C GLY A 384 20.51 8.27 3.82
N THR A 385 19.20 8.30 3.52
CA THR A 385 18.33 7.17 3.11
C THR A 385 18.90 5.75 3.26
N TYR A 386 19.07 5.30 4.51
CA TYR A 386 18.98 3.90 4.89
C TYR A 386 17.64 3.73 5.59
N LEU A 387 16.69 2.97 5.04
CA LEU A 387 15.64 2.39 5.89
C LEU A 387 16.28 1.23 6.64
N GLN A 388 16.90 1.51 7.79
CA GLN A 388 17.31 0.44 8.69
C GLN A 388 16.05 -0.16 9.33
N GLY A 389 15.86 -1.45 9.07
CA GLY A 389 14.92 -2.27 9.81
C GLY A 389 15.28 -2.28 11.29
N VAL A 390 14.27 -2.03 12.11
CA VAL A 390 14.03 -2.57 13.45
C VAL A 390 15.29 -3.13 14.13
N HIS A 391 15.95 -2.31 14.95
CA HIS A 391 16.71 -2.79 16.09
C HIS A 391 16.40 -1.90 17.30
N ASN A 392 15.53 -2.43 18.16
CA ASN A 392 15.87 -2.68 19.56
C ASN A 392 15.26 -4.03 19.95
#